data_AF-A0A5C1NJZ9-F1
#
_entry.id   AF-A0A5C1NJZ9-F1
#
_cell.length_a   1.000
_cell.length_b   1.000
_cell.length_c   1.000
_cell.angle_alpha   90.00
_cell.angle_beta   90.00
_cell.angle_gamma   90.00
#
_symmetry.space_group_name_H-M   'P 1'
#
loop_
_entity.id
_entity.type
_entity.pdbx_description
1 polymer ?
#
loop_
_entity_poly.entity_id
_entity_poly.type
_entity_poly.pdbx_seq_one_letter_code
_entity_poly.pdbx_strand_id
1 'polypeptide(L)'
;MCSWVELLTESKKISSIFWSDPLLLEDVELHEINFHRDGPKVTLRMDLKNYPSNPPKKWRLNNYNTVQVHLEFLDIQSCTLENWTKTSYRLKLDINMESDLVSLSAASDDFKIKLKSKFLYVSDITAYQNSLSDDQEIKDHKN
;
A
#
# COMPACT_ATOMS: atom_id res chain seq x y z
N MET A 1 -15.20 8.37 -9.51
CA MET A 1 -14.37 8.42 -8.31
C MET A 1 -12.93 8.41 -8.78
N CYS A 2 -12.15 9.44 -8.46
CA CYS A 2 -10.73 9.48 -8.80
C CYS A 2 -9.99 8.43 -7.99
N SER A 3 -9.52 7.38 -8.65
CA SER A 3 -8.67 6.37 -8.02
C SER A 3 -7.32 7.00 -7.71
N TRP A 4 -6.68 6.69 -6.56
CA TRP A 4 -5.31 7.15 -6.26
C TRP A 4 -4.30 6.75 -7.35
N VAL A 5 -4.64 5.73 -8.15
CA VAL A 5 -3.90 5.29 -9.34
C VAL A 5 -3.78 6.41 -10.39
N GLU A 6 -4.76 7.32 -10.47
CA GLU A 6 -4.72 8.49 -11.36
C GLU A 6 -3.71 9.55 -10.91
N LEU A 7 -3.31 9.52 -9.63
CA LEU A 7 -2.29 10.41 -9.05
C LEU A 7 -0.87 9.88 -9.26
N LEU A 8 -0.73 8.66 -9.78
CA LEU A 8 0.57 8.10 -10.11
C LEU A 8 1.17 8.81 -11.31
N THR A 9 2.45 9.12 -11.20
CA THR A 9 3.22 9.65 -12.34
C THR A 9 3.31 8.60 -13.47
N GLU A 10 3.31 7.30 -13.12
CA GLU A 10 3.22 6.20 -14.06
C GLU A 10 2.41 5.05 -13.44
N SER A 11 1.27 4.70 -14.07
CA SER A 11 0.29 3.75 -13.54
C SER A 11 0.28 2.40 -14.28
N LYS A 12 0.97 2.27 -15.43
CA LYS A 12 0.89 1.05 -16.27
C LYS A 12 1.22 -0.24 -15.51
N LYS A 13 2.21 -0.22 -14.62
CA LYS A 13 2.62 -1.40 -13.85
C LYS A 13 1.44 -1.94 -13.03
N ILE A 14 0.82 -1.09 -12.21
CA ILE A 14 -0.25 -1.53 -11.31
C ILE A 14 -1.55 -1.82 -12.09
N SER A 15 -1.88 -1.00 -13.09
CA SER A 15 -3.06 -1.22 -13.94
C SER A 15 -2.97 -2.52 -14.75
N SER A 16 -1.77 -2.97 -15.13
CA SER A 16 -1.59 -4.24 -15.85
C SER A 16 -1.85 -5.48 -14.99
N ILE A 17 -1.76 -5.36 -13.67
CA ILE A 17 -1.96 -6.46 -12.71
C ILE A 17 -3.41 -6.48 -12.23
N PHE A 18 -3.97 -5.29 -11.94
CA PHE A 18 -5.30 -5.14 -11.34
C PHE A 18 -6.38 -4.70 -12.33
N TRP A 19 -6.12 -4.65 -13.64
CA TRP A 19 -7.06 -4.38 -14.74
C TRP A 19 -8.38 -3.70 -14.36
N SER A 20 -9.38 -4.49 -13.96
CA SER A 20 -10.73 -4.06 -13.57
C SER A 20 -11.04 -4.25 -12.09
N ASP A 21 -10.11 -4.83 -11.33
CA ASP A 21 -10.24 -5.03 -9.89
C ASP A 21 -10.09 -3.69 -9.17
N PRO A 22 -10.98 -3.36 -8.22
CA PRO A 22 -10.86 -2.13 -7.45
C PRO A 22 -9.61 -2.17 -6.56
N LEU A 23 -8.73 -1.20 -6.76
CA LEU A 23 -7.55 -0.99 -5.92
C LEU A 23 -7.89 -0.12 -4.72
N LEU A 24 -8.54 -0.73 -3.73
CA LEU A 24 -8.82 -0.09 -2.47
C LEU A 24 -7.58 -0.18 -1.57
N LEU A 25 -7.13 0.95 -1.04
CA LEU A 25 -6.12 0.98 0.03
C LEU A 25 -6.81 0.92 1.39
N GLU A 26 -7.76 0.00 1.53
CA GLU A 26 -8.52 -0.24 2.75
C GLU A 26 -7.97 -1.47 3.45
N ASP A 27 -7.57 -1.34 4.71
CA ASP A 27 -7.01 -2.43 5.52
C ASP A 27 -5.72 -3.03 4.92
N VAL A 28 -4.79 -2.15 4.53
CA VAL A 28 -3.43 -2.53 4.14
C VAL A 28 -2.59 -2.81 5.38
N GLU A 29 -1.68 -3.77 5.31
CA GLU A 29 -0.73 -4.04 6.39
C GLU A 29 0.58 -3.32 6.08
N LEU A 30 0.98 -2.38 6.94
CA LEU A 30 2.20 -1.59 6.78
C LEU A 30 3.40 -2.38 7.32
N HIS A 31 4.39 -2.64 6.45
CA HIS A 31 5.63 -3.33 6.82
C HIS A 31 6.78 -2.36 7.08
N GLU A 32 6.95 -1.36 6.21
CA GLU A 32 8.08 -0.45 6.32
C GLU A 32 7.71 0.98 5.90
N ILE A 33 8.33 1.92 6.60
CA ILE A 33 8.47 3.32 6.18
C ILE A 33 9.97 3.59 6.05
N ASN A 34 10.43 3.88 4.84
CA ASN A 34 11.83 4.20 4.59
C ASN A 34 11.98 5.68 4.21
N PHE A 35 12.70 6.43 5.05
CA PHE A 35 13.14 7.79 4.76
C PHE A 35 14.53 7.73 4.14
N HIS A 36 14.63 8.07 2.86
CA HIS A 36 15.87 7.89 2.14
C HIS A 36 16.79 9.10 2.25
N ARG A 37 18.07 8.86 2.53
CA ARG A 37 19.11 9.89 2.60
C ARG A 37 19.38 10.56 1.24
N ASP A 38 19.18 9.86 0.14
CA ASP A 38 19.29 10.40 -1.23
C ASP A 38 18.06 11.24 -1.63
N GLY A 39 17.13 11.45 -0.68
CA GLY A 39 15.89 12.19 -0.82
C GLY A 39 15.94 13.64 -0.35
N PRO A 40 14.84 14.39 -0.57
CA PRO A 40 13.61 14.17 0.21
C PRO A 40 12.64 13.17 -0.45
N LYS A 41 12.67 11.92 0.02
CA LYS A 41 11.95 10.77 -0.53
C LYS A 41 11.52 9.80 0.58
N VAL A 42 10.30 9.29 0.49
CA VAL A 42 9.75 8.28 1.42
C VAL A 42 9.19 7.10 0.63
N THR A 43 9.50 5.88 1.05
CA THR A 43 8.86 4.66 0.54
C THR A 43 8.02 4.01 1.62
N LEU A 44 6.76 3.68 1.29
CA LEU A 44 5.90 2.82 2.09
C LEU A 44 5.86 1.44 1.45
N ARG A 45 6.20 0.40 2.21
CA ARG A 45 6.04 -0.99 1.80
C ARG A 45 4.90 -1.60 2.59
N MET A 46 3.90 -2.12 1.87
CA MET A 46 2.68 -2.60 2.49
C MET A 46 2.05 -3.73 1.68
N ASP A 47 1.32 -4.59 2.38
CA ASP A 47 0.51 -5.63 1.78
C ASP A 47 -0.90 -5.13 1.51
N LEU A 48 -1.41 -5.44 0.34
CA LEU A 48 -2.79 -5.17 -0.04
C LEU A 48 -3.70 -6.30 0.47
N LYS A 49 -4.89 -5.91 0.95
CA LYS A 49 -5.95 -6.85 1.27
C LYS A 49 -6.47 -7.59 0.04
N ASN A 50 -6.60 -6.88 -1.08
CA ASN A 50 -7.13 -7.44 -2.31
C ASN A 50 -6.04 -8.17 -3.09
N TYR A 51 -6.27 -9.45 -3.36
CA TYR A 51 -5.53 -10.21 -4.35
C TYR A 51 -6.25 -10.14 -5.70
N PRO A 52 -5.54 -9.91 -6.83
CA PRO A 52 -6.18 -9.72 -8.13
C PRO A 52 -6.90 -11.00 -8.59
N SER A 53 -8.03 -10.84 -9.28
CA SER A 53 -8.86 -11.93 -9.80
C SER A 53 -8.14 -12.72 -10.89
N ASN A 54 -7.27 -12.05 -11.65
CA ASN A 54 -6.44 -12.66 -12.70
C ASN A 54 -4.96 -12.30 -12.48
N PRO A 55 -4.30 -12.88 -11.46
CA PRO A 55 -2.91 -12.58 -11.14
C PRO A 55 -1.97 -13.04 -12.26
N PRO A 56 -0.77 -12.45 -12.42
CA PRO A 56 0.27 -12.94 -13.32
C PRO A 56 0.49 -14.46 -13.22
N LYS A 57 0.77 -15.12 -14.36
CA LYS A 57 0.97 -16.59 -14.42
C LYS A 57 1.98 -17.11 -13.39
N LYS A 58 3.06 -16.35 -13.17
CA LYS A 58 4.09 -16.69 -12.17
C LYS A 58 3.50 -16.79 -10.76
N TRP A 59 2.63 -15.86 -10.36
CA TRP A 59 2.05 -15.84 -9.02
C TRP A 59 1.12 -17.04 -8.80
N ARG A 60 0.30 -17.39 -9.81
CA ARG A 60 -0.53 -18.61 -9.76
C ARG A 60 0.28 -19.88 -9.61
N LEU A 61 1.35 -20.03 -10.40
CA LEU A 61 2.19 -21.22 -10.36
C LEU A 61 2.93 -21.39 -9.02
N ASN A 62 3.13 -20.31 -8.27
CA ASN A 62 3.78 -20.32 -6.96
C ASN A 62 2.78 -20.24 -5.78
N ASN A 63 1.47 -20.37 -6.04
CA ASN A 63 0.41 -20.27 -5.03
C ASN A 63 0.51 -19.02 -4.13
N TYR A 64 0.90 -17.88 -4.71
CA TYR A 64 0.92 -16.62 -3.97
C TYR A 64 -0.50 -16.15 -3.70
N ASN A 65 -0.71 -15.59 -2.51
CA ASN A 65 -2.02 -15.14 -2.01
C ASN A 65 -1.98 -13.73 -1.42
N THR A 66 -0.80 -13.10 -1.33
CA THR A 66 -0.63 -11.74 -0.83
C THR A 66 0.14 -10.90 -1.85
N VAL A 67 -0.36 -9.68 -2.14
CA VAL A 67 0.33 -8.70 -2.99
C VAL A 67 0.96 -7.65 -2.09
N GLN A 68 2.24 -7.37 -2.32
CA GLN A 68 3.00 -6.32 -1.65
C GLN A 68 3.32 -5.20 -2.64
N VAL A 69 3.06 -3.96 -2.23
CA VAL A 69 3.28 -2.76 -3.05
C VAL A 69 4.22 -1.81 -2.34
N HIS A 70 5.10 -1.19 -3.13
CA HIS A 70 5.96 -0.11 -2.67
C HIS A 70 5.46 1.20 -3.29
N LEU A 71 4.93 2.08 -2.44
CA LEU A 71 4.59 3.45 -2.83
C LEU A 71 5.75 4.37 -2.52
N GLU A 72 6.21 5.09 -3.52
CA GLU A 72 7.34 6.01 -3.41
C GLU A 72 6.86 7.45 -3.63
N PHE A 73 7.10 8.28 -2.62
CA PHE A 73 6.77 9.70 -2.59
C PHE A 73 8.06 10.51 -2.77
N LEU A 74 8.12 11.30 -3.83
CA LEU A 74 9.31 12.09 -4.19
C LEU A 74 9.05 13.59 -4.03
N ASP A 75 10.12 14.31 -3.69
CA ASP A 75 10.09 15.74 -3.41
C ASP A 75 9.11 16.06 -2.27
N ILE A 76 9.39 15.44 -1.12
CA ILE A 76 8.60 15.56 0.12
C ILE A 76 8.63 17.01 0.60
N GLN A 77 7.46 17.61 0.75
CA GLN A 77 7.27 18.96 1.28
C GLN A 77 6.98 18.95 2.78
N SER A 78 6.34 17.90 3.28
CA SER A 78 6.07 17.71 4.70
C SER A 78 5.88 16.23 5.01
N CYS A 79 6.34 15.80 6.18
CA CYS A 79 6.05 14.48 6.70
C CYS A 79 5.84 14.54 8.22
N THR A 80 4.88 13.77 8.72
CA THR A 80 4.61 13.60 10.14
C THR A 80 4.35 12.13 10.39
N LEU A 81 5.04 11.58 11.39
CA LEU A 81 4.84 10.24 11.91
C LEU A 81 4.66 10.36 13.42
N GLU A 82 3.54 9.86 13.93
CA GLU A 82 3.20 9.89 15.35
C GLU A 82 2.84 8.48 15.82
N ASN A 83 3.18 8.17 17.07
CA ASN A 83 2.77 6.99 17.82
C ASN A 83 3.25 5.62 17.28
N TRP A 84 4.38 5.56 16.55
CA TRP A 84 5.04 4.29 16.18
C TRP A 84 5.53 3.51 17.41
N THR A 85 4.69 2.60 17.92
CA THR A 85 4.88 1.90 19.20
C THR A 85 4.53 0.40 19.14
N LYS A 86 3.89 -0.06 18.06
CA LYS A 86 3.56 -1.47 17.80
C LYS A 86 4.34 -2.03 16.62
N THR A 87 4.26 -3.35 16.45
CA THR A 87 4.95 -4.09 15.39
C THR A 87 4.11 -4.35 14.13
N SER A 88 2.80 -4.13 14.19
CA SER A 88 1.89 -4.31 13.05
C SER A 88 0.83 -3.22 13.05
N TYR A 89 0.57 -2.68 11.87
CA TYR A 89 -0.41 -1.62 11.64
C TYR A 89 -1.25 -1.97 10.41
N ARG A 90 -2.56 -2.09 10.62
CA ARG A 90 -3.56 -2.22 9.56
C ARG A 90 -4.28 -0.92 9.38
N LEU A 91 -4.23 -0.36 8.18
CA LEU A 91 -4.59 1.03 7.93
C LEU A 91 -5.45 1.18 6.69
N LYS A 92 -6.30 2.21 6.70
CA LYS A 92 -6.84 2.79 5.49
C LYS A 92 -5.94 3.96 5.07
N LEU A 93 -5.50 3.96 3.82
CA LEU A 93 -4.74 5.07 3.25
C LEU A 93 -5.67 5.90 2.38
N ASP A 94 -5.76 7.17 2.71
CA ASP A 94 -6.41 8.16 1.87
C ASP A 94 -5.33 8.94 1.13
N ILE A 95 -5.34 8.84 -0.20
CA ILE A 95 -4.42 9.56 -1.10
C ILE A 95 -5.23 10.45 -2.02
N ASN A 96 -4.92 11.74 -2.03
CA ASN A 96 -5.62 12.74 -2.83
C ASN A 96 -4.66 13.86 -3.28
N MET A 97 -5.16 14.78 -4.10
CA MET A 97 -4.42 15.97 -4.52
C MET A 97 -4.88 17.17 -3.67
N GLU A 98 -3.95 17.84 -2.99
CA GLU A 98 -4.19 19.06 -2.21
C GLU A 98 -3.18 20.14 -2.64
N SER A 99 -3.66 21.26 -3.19
CA SER A 99 -2.80 22.40 -3.55
C SER A 99 -1.59 22.00 -4.42
N ASP A 100 -1.83 21.22 -5.47
CA ASP A 100 -0.80 20.71 -6.39
C ASP A 100 0.28 19.83 -5.73
N LEU A 101 -0.09 19.15 -4.64
CA LEU A 101 0.70 18.13 -3.97
C LEU A 101 -0.11 16.86 -3.79
N VAL A 102 0.54 15.72 -3.98
CA VAL A 102 0.00 14.44 -3.53
C VAL A 102 0.04 14.42 -2.01
N SER A 103 -1.14 14.30 -1.39
CA SER A 103 -1.36 14.21 0.04
C SER A 103 -1.73 12.77 0.38
N LEU A 104 -1.00 12.15 1.31
CA LEU A 104 -1.40 10.89 1.93
C LEU A 104 -1.66 11.12 3.42
N SER A 105 -2.74 10.51 3.90
CA SER A 105 -3.02 10.37 5.32
C SER A 105 -3.46 8.94 5.64
N ALA A 106 -2.94 8.40 6.73
CA ALA A 106 -3.44 7.18 7.35
C ALA A 106 -3.34 7.30 8.86
N ALA A 107 -4.35 6.82 9.59
CA ALA A 107 -4.38 6.85 11.04
C ALA A 107 -5.16 5.66 11.62
N SER A 108 -4.70 5.20 12.78
CA SER A 108 -5.42 4.36 13.74
C SER A 108 -5.43 5.07 15.10
N ASP A 109 -5.98 4.43 16.14
CA ASP A 109 -6.00 4.99 17.50
C ASP A 109 -4.60 5.30 18.05
N ASP A 110 -3.58 4.62 17.53
CA ASP A 110 -2.23 4.56 18.07
C ASP A 110 -1.14 4.73 17.01
N PHE A 111 -1.49 5.16 15.81
CA PHE A 111 -0.52 5.45 14.76
C PHE A 111 -1.09 6.50 13.81
N LYS A 112 -0.23 7.38 13.33
CA LYS A 112 -0.62 8.38 12.34
C LYS A 112 0.55 8.71 11.45
N ILE A 113 0.30 8.70 10.15
CA ILE A 113 1.21 9.20 9.13
C ILE A 113 0.48 10.21 8.25
N LYS A 114 1.16 11.33 8.00
CA LYS A 114 0.77 12.31 6.99
C LYS A 114 1.99 12.67 6.17
N LEU A 115 1.82 12.76 4.86
CA LEU A 115 2.88 13.19 3.97
C LEU A 115 2.33 14.00 2.81
N LYS A 116 3.12 14.96 2.33
CA LYS A 116 2.85 15.74 1.13
C LYS A 116 4.07 15.71 0.24
N SER A 117 3.86 15.50 -1.05
CA SER A 117 4.93 15.30 -2.04
C SER A 117 4.51 15.85 -3.39
N LYS A 118 5.47 16.11 -4.29
CA LYS A 118 5.12 16.49 -5.67
C LYS A 118 4.73 15.30 -6.53
N PHE A 119 5.32 14.14 -6.26
CA PHE A 119 5.14 12.96 -7.10
C PHE A 119 4.91 11.69 -6.28
N LEU A 120 4.07 10.83 -6.83
CA LEU A 120 3.82 9.48 -6.33
C LEU A 120 4.09 8.46 -7.44
N TYR A 121 4.75 7.37 -7.05
CA TYR A 121 5.07 6.24 -7.91
C TYR A 121 4.75 4.92 -7.21
N VAL A 122 4.47 3.90 -8.02
CA VAL A 122 4.60 2.51 -7.60
C VAL A 122 5.97 2.03 -8.04
N SER A 123 6.93 1.98 -7.11
CA SER A 123 8.31 1.60 -7.42
C SER A 123 8.44 0.09 -7.63
N ASP A 124 7.70 -0.70 -6.85
CA ASP A 124 7.70 -2.16 -6.94
C ASP A 124 6.32 -2.78 -6.62
N ILE A 125 6.06 -3.94 -7.23
CA ILE A 125 4.90 -4.78 -6.97
C ILE A 125 5.36 -6.23 -6.97
N THR A 126 5.26 -6.86 -5.81
CA THR A 126 5.61 -8.28 -5.63
C THR A 126 4.43 -9.04 -5.05
N ALA A 127 4.54 -10.35 -5.01
CA ALA A 127 3.56 -11.20 -4.36
C ALA A 127 4.28 -12.38 -3.72
N TYR A 128 3.68 -12.93 -2.67
CA TYR A 128 4.22 -14.08 -1.96
C TYR A 128 3.10 -14.94 -1.37
N GLN A 129 3.47 -16.12 -0.88
CA GLN A 129 2.58 -17.00 -0.14
C GLN A 129 2.70 -16.67 1.35
N ASN A 130 1.66 -16.07 1.90
CA ASN A 130 1.53 -15.83 3.33
C ASN A 130 0.84 -17.03 3.97
N SER A 131 1.53 -17.72 4.88
CA SER A 131 1.00 -18.91 5.56
C SER A 131 -0.05 -18.60 6.63
N LEU A 132 -0.23 -17.33 7.00
CA LEU A 132 -1.17 -16.90 8.03
C LEU A 132 -2.57 -16.54 7.48
N SER A 133 -2.74 -16.47 6.15
CA SER A 133 -4.03 -16.15 5.53
C SER A 133 -5.08 -17.24 5.70
N ASP A 134 -4.65 -18.50 5.80
CA ASP A 134 -5.55 -19.66 5.83
C ASP A 134 -6.05 -19.98 7.26
N ASP A 135 -5.40 -19.45 8.29
CA ASP A 135 -5.71 -19.72 9.70
C ASP A 135 -6.87 -18.87 10.27
N GLN A 136 -7.33 -17.84 9.55
CA GLN A 136 -8.50 -17.04 9.97
C GLN A 136 -9.85 -17.71 9.65
N GLU A 137 -9.93 -18.57 8.62
CA GLU A 137 -11.20 -19.28 8.32
C GLU A 137 -11.50 -20.43 9.29
N ILE A 138 -10.49 -21.02 9.95
CA ILE A 138 -10.71 -22.19 10.83
C ILE A 138 -11.28 -21.79 12.21
N LYS A 139 -11.19 -20.52 12.61
CA LYS A 139 -11.66 -20.06 13.93
C LYS A 139 -13.14 -19.65 13.98
N ASP A 140 -13.78 -19.41 12.84
CA ASP A 140 -15.19 -18.98 12.79
C ASP A 140 -16.22 -20.14 12.71
N HIS A 141 -15.76 -21.40 12.64
CA HIS A 141 -16.63 -22.59 12.60
C HIS A 141 -16.66 -23.41 13.89
N LYS A 142 -16.18 -22.87 15.01
CA LYS A 142 -16.37 -23.45 16.34
C LYS A 142 -16.93 -22.42 17.32
N ASN A 143 -18.22 -22.15 17.21
CA ASN A 143 -19.08 -21.71 18.32
C ASN A 143 -20.49 -22.22 18.11
#